data_AF-A0A932E8Y5-F1
#
_entry.id   AF-A0A932E8Y5-F1
#
_cell.length_a   1.000
_cell.length_b   1.000
_cell.length_c   1.000
_cell.angle_alpha   90.00
_cell.angle_beta   90.00
_cell.angle_gamma   90.00
#
_symmetry.space_group_name_H-M   'P 1'
#
loop_
_entity.id
_entity.type
_entity.pdbx_description
1 polymer ?
#
loop_
_entity_poly.entity_id
_entity_poly.type
_entity_poly.pdbx_seq_one_letter_code
_entity_poly.pdbx_strand_id
1 'polypeptide(L)' 'MSNVISLPALRVNAENPNHHLWNNNGTWFLHYTVYPTPFTKERIRRSLGTKDLAVARQRRDSFFQHLLGQATPTKTAVA' A
#
# COMPACT_ATOMS: atom_id res chain seq x y z
N MET A 1 -15.79 -13.76 -9.26
CA MET A 1 -15.73 -12.32 -9.58
C MET A 1 -14.38 -11.82 -9.12
N SER A 2 -13.47 -11.51 -10.04
CA SER A 2 -12.12 -11.06 -9.71
C SER A 2 -12.20 -9.58 -9.30
N ASN A 3 -12.13 -9.30 -8.00
CA ASN A 3 -12.07 -7.92 -7.51
C ASN A 3 -10.73 -7.32 -7.94
N VAL A 4 -10.75 -6.58 -9.04
CA VAL A 4 -9.62 -5.77 -9.48
C VAL A 4 -9.52 -4.60 -8.50
N ILE A 5 -8.62 -4.70 -7.51
CA ILE A 5 -8.40 -3.62 -6.56
C ILE A 5 -7.82 -2.44 -7.34
N SER A 6 -8.60 -1.37 -7.47
CA SER A 6 -8.10 -0.13 -8.05
C SER A 6 -7.29 0.60 -6.98
N LEU A 7 -6.00 0.84 -7.27
CA LEU A 7 -5.02 1.41 -6.33
C LEU A 7 -4.55 2.83 -6.71
N PRO A 8 -5.42 3.76 -7.15
CA PRO A 8 -4.98 5.11 -7.55
C PRO A 8 -4.33 5.88 -6.40
N ALA A 9 -4.58 5.48 -5.15
CA ALA A 9 -3.99 6.06 -3.94
C ALA A 9 -2.62 5.47 -3.53
N LEU A 10 -2.08 4.48 -4.26
CA LEU A 10 -0.73 3.92 -4.00
C LEU A 10 0.42 4.70 -4.64
N ARG A 11 0.12 5.76 -5.39
CA ARG A 11 1.16 6.56 -6.05
C ARG A 11 2.03 7.25 -5.01
N VAL A 12 3.32 6.93 -4.98
CA VAL A 12 4.27 7.65 -4.13
C VAL A 12 4.53 9.02 -4.72
N ASN A 13 4.07 10.08 -4.03
CA ASN A 13 4.38 11.44 -4.44
C ASN A 13 5.88 11.72 -4.22
N ALA A 14 6.60 12.03 -5.31
CA ALA A 14 8.03 12.36 -5.24
C ALA A 14 8.30 13.63 -4.41
N GLU A 15 7.37 14.60 -4.44
CA GLU A 15 7.45 15.85 -3.67
C GLU A 15 7.14 15.63 -2.18
N ASN A 16 6.42 14.56 -1.85
CA ASN A 16 6.16 14.15 -0.47
C ASN A 16 6.47 12.65 -0.30
N PRO A 17 7.75 12.30 -0.13
CA PRO A 17 8.19 10.92 -0.01
C PRO A 17 7.68 10.25 1.27
N ASN A 18 6.96 10.94 2.14
CA ASN A 18 6.40 10.39 3.39
C ASN A 18 4.87 10.37 3.39
N HIS A 19 4.18 10.66 2.28
CA HIS A 19 2.73 10.87 2.29
C HIS A 19 1.88 9.66 2.80
N HIS A 20 2.39 8.42 2.74
CA HIS A 20 1.74 7.24 3.34
C HIS A 20 2.23 6.92 4.76
N LEU A 21 3.21 7.66 5.28
CA LEU A 21 3.83 7.42 6.57
C LEU A 21 3.28 8.37 7.61
N TRP A 22 2.83 7.81 8.73
CA TRP A 22 2.36 8.56 9.88
C TRP A 22 3.18 8.21 11.11
N ASN A 23 3.77 9.20 11.78
CA ASN A 23 4.47 9.00 13.04
C ASN A 23 3.47 9.08 14.20
N ASN A 24 3.41 8.04 15.04
CA ASN A 24 2.67 8.06 16.29
C ASN A 24 3.62 7.78 17.46
N ASN A 25 3.99 8.83 18.19
CA ASN A 25 4.91 8.81 19.33
C ASN A 25 6.18 7.96 19.10
N GLY A 26 6.79 8.14 17.93
CA GLY A 26 7.98 7.44 17.52
C GLY A 26 7.73 6.17 16.73
N THR A 27 6.53 5.56 16.72
CA THR A 27 6.26 4.39 15.86
C THR A 27 5.68 4.85 14.52
N TRP A 28 6.30 4.44 13.42
CA TRP A 28 5.77 4.71 12.08
C TRP A 28 4.63 3.75 11.71
N PHE A 29 3.60 4.31 11.09
CA PHE A 29 2.46 3.59 10.54
C PHE A 29 2.35 3.86 9.05
N LEU A 30 1.97 2.82 8.31
CA LEU A 30 1.53 2.90 6.93
C LEU A 30 0.04 3.22 6.89
N HIS A 31 -0.33 4.25 6.13
CA HIS A 31 -1.71 4.65 5.90
C HIS A 31 -1.97 4.80 4.40
N TYR A 32 -2.97 4.08 3.89
CA TYR A 32 -3.43 4.20 2.50
C TYR A 32 -4.91 3.82 2.39
N THR A 33 -5.53 4.17 1.26
CA THR A 33 -6.92 3.80 0.95
C THR A 33 -6.93 2.85 -0.23
N VAL A 34 -7.74 1.79 -0.15
CA VAL A 34 -8.02 0.89 -1.27
C VAL A 34 -9.48 1.02 -1.69
N TYR A 35 -9.75 0.70 -2.95
CA TYR A 35 -11.10 0.65 -3.51
C TYR A 35 -11.34 -0.78 -4.01
N PRO A 36 -11.81 -1.68 -3.13
CA PRO A 36 -12.04 -3.08 -3.50
C PRO A 36 -13.17 -3.23 -4.52
N THR A 37 -14.11 -2.30 -4.52
CA THR A 37 -15.17 -2.17 -5.52
C THR A 37 -15.27 -0.71 -5.98
N PRO A 38 -15.98 -0.41 -7.09
CA PRO A 38 -16.18 0.98 -7.53
C PRO A 38 -16.87 1.88 -6.50
N PHE A 39 -17.62 1.29 -5.56
CA PHE A 39 -18.46 2.04 -4.61
C PHE A 39 -17.99 1.94 -3.16
N THR A 40 -17.04 1.04 -2.87
CA THR A 40 -16.51 0.86 -1.50
C THR A 40 -15.08 1.35 -1.43
N LYS A 41 -14.76 2.00 -0.30
CA LYS A 41 -13.40 2.39 0.05
C LYS A 41 -13.06 1.86 1.43
N GLU A 42 -11.84 1.40 1.58
CA GLU A 42 -11.30 0.92 2.86
C GLU A 42 -10.03 1.69 3.19
N ARG A 43 -9.92 2.18 4.42
CA ARG A 43 -8.72 2.85 4.92
C ARG A 43 -7.90 1.85 5.71
N ILE A 44 -6.71 1.57 5.23
CA ILE A 44 -5.79 0.63 5.87
C ILE A 44 -4.79 1.42 6.70
N ARG A 45 -4.68 1.07 7.99
CA ARG A 45 -3.64 1.55 8.89
C ARG A 45 -2.88 0.34 9.42
N ARG A 46 -1.57 0.30 9.19
CA ARG A 46 -0.71 -0.81 9.61
C ARG A 46 0.51 -0.26 10.31
N SER A 47 0.84 -0.79 11.48
CA SER A 47 2.11 -0.46 12.14
C SER A 47 3.27 -0.95 11.28
N LEU A 48 4.27 -0.10 11.07
CA LEU A 48 5.54 -0.50 10.47
C LEU A 48 6.52 -0.98 11.53
N GLY A 49 6.21 -0.91 12.82
CA GLY A 49 7.01 -1.49 13.91
C GLY A 49 8.45 -0.97 13.99
N THR A 50 8.67 0.29 13.61
CA THR A 50 9.99 0.92 13.63
C THR A 50 9.87 2.37 14.06
N LYS A 51 10.93 2.88 14.69
CA LYS A 51 11.10 4.31 14.97
C LYS A 51 11.93 5.06 13.93
N ASP A 52 12.70 4.32 13.14
CA ASP A 52 13.53 4.86 12.08
C ASP A 52 12.69 5.13 10.81
N LEU A 53 12.76 6.37 10.31
CA LEU A 53 12.08 6.81 9.09
C LEU A 53 12.61 6.11 7.83
N ALA A 54 13.91 5.87 7.72
CA ALA A 54 14.49 5.18 6.56
C ALA A 54 13.99 3.73 6.50
N VAL A 55 13.99 3.04 7.64
CA VAL A 55 13.41 1.69 7.77
C VAL A 55 11.91 1.71 7.47
N ALA A 56 11.19 2.75 7.91
CA ALA A 56 9.76 2.89 7.62
C ALA A 56 9.50 3.03 6.11
N ARG A 57 10.30 3.82 5.40
CA ARG A 57 10.24 3.96 3.93
C ARG A 57 10.52 2.62 3.24
N GLN A 58 11.58 1.94 3.62
CA GLN A 58 11.92 0.61 3.06
C GLN A 58 10.77 -0.39 3.27
N ARG A 59 10.23 -0.49 4.50
CA ARG A 59 9.12 -1.42 4.80
C ARG A 59 7.85 -1.09 4.01
N ARG A 60 7.53 0.19 3.83
CA ARG A 60 6.44 0.64 2.95
C ARG A 60 6.68 0.20 1.51
N ASP A 61 7.85 0.47 0.97
CA ASP A 61 8.16 0.22 -0.45
C ASP A 61 8.11 -1.29 -0.74
N SER A 62 8.71 -2.11 0.12
CA SER A 62 8.60 -3.57 0.04
C SER A 62 7.15 -4.06 0.14
N PHE A 63 6.34 -3.46 1.02
CA PHE A 63 4.92 -3.80 1.13
C PHE A 63 4.14 -3.49 -0.15
N PHE A 64 4.34 -2.31 -0.75
CA PHE A 64 3.66 -1.96 -2.00
C PHE A 64 4.14 -2.77 -3.19
N GLN A 65 5.44 -3.08 -3.28
CA GLN A 65 5.95 -4.00 -4.31
C GLN A 65 5.28 -5.38 -4.20
N HIS A 66 5.16 -5.91 -2.97
CA HIS A 66 4.46 -7.17 -2.74
C HIS A 66 2.99 -7.10 -3.14
N LEU A 67 2.29 -6.04 -2.75
CA LEU A 67 0.88 -5.82 -3.08
C LEU A 67 0.65 -5.71 -4.59
N LEU A 68 1.54 -5.01 -5.31
CA LEU A 68 1.50 -4.90 -6.78
C LEU A 68 1.82 -6.23 -7.47
N GLY A 69 2.78 -7.00 -6.95
CA GLY A 69 3.12 -8.33 -7.45
C GLY A 69 1.99 -9.35 -7.27
N GLN A 70 1.15 -9.18 -6.24
CA GLN A 70 -0.07 -9.98 -6.07
C GLN A 70 -1.23 -9.56 -6.99
N ALA A 71 -1.17 -8.34 -7.55
CA ALA A 71 -2.25 -7.76 -8.36
C ALA A 71 -2.12 -8.04 -9.87
N THR A 72 -1.08 -8.74 -10.33
CA THR A 72 -0.85 -9.14 -11.74
C THR A 72 -1.06 -10.67 -11.92
N PRO A 73 -1.51 -11.13 -13.10
CA PRO A 73 -2.72 -11.93 -13.23
C PRO A 73 -2.52 -13.44 -13.06
N THR A 74 -3.59 -14.11 -12.62
CA THR A 74 -3.89 -15.50 -12.92
C THR A 74 -3.57 -15.77 -14.39
N LYS A 75 -2.60 -16.65 -14.65
CA LYS A 75 -2.31 -17.19 -15.97
C LYS A 75 -3.59 -17.84 -16.50
N THR A 76 -4.28 -17.21 -17.45
CA THR A 76 -5.37 -17.82 -18.20
C THR A 76 -4.81 -19.05 -18.90
N ALA A 77 -5.12 -20.23 -18.38
CA ALA A 77 -5.02 -21.47 -19.14
C ALA A 77 -6.16 -21.43 -20.17
N VAL A 78 -5.83 -21.06 -21.40
CA VAL A 78 -6.68 -21.33 -22.57
C VAL A 78 -6.48 -22.80 -22.94
N ALA A 79 -7.58 -23.53 -23.03
CA ALA A 79 -7.70 -24.85 -23.65
C ALA A 79 -8.55 -24.70 -24.91
#